data_AF-A0A952K622-F1
#
_entry.id   AF-A0A952K622-F1
#
_cell.length_a   1.000
_cell.length_b   1.000
_cell.length_c   1.000
_cell.angle_alpha   90.00
_cell.angle_beta   90.00
_cell.angle_gamma   90.00
#
_symmetry.space_group_name_H-M   'P 1'
#
loop_
_entity.id
_entity.type
_entity.pdbx_description
1 polymer ?
#
loop_
_entity_poly.entity_id
_entity_poly.type
_entity_poly.pdbx_seq_one_letter_code
_entity_poly.pdbx_strand_id
1 'polypeptide(L)'
;MVARHVSTLALIAAGVFVLVSDLRPTVSGDAGLIGGPYAYLLASSEDLGPSHRADTQLTAALRDSSRPDALFGWADDNGLAVRWRPGESWAVVEGAAEHVANAFDVEVHDYRGQRGQVFYASPQQPSIPESLRDEVTEFGRILGYLPHHMSRPPVLPLDVPDKGLTPGGLLATYNANKLAADGYTGKGTTIVFFAFDGFEQADLDTFATTYALPKFTPTVVGGQPGEARGETTIDLEVAHAVAPDAQKVVWNARSTVEGDGGYEKIAQMLEAADRQFPGAVWSFSIGWGCDKLITAADLAPVRSAMVTAHSHGTTAFNASGDLAGLECKGGEDWSSPPGANDVGLDSVASLPEMVDVGGTTLSTDA
;
A
#
# COMPACT_ATOMS: atom_id res chain seq x y z
N MET A 1 3.16 84.28 15.37
CA MET A 1 1.98 84.01 14.53
C MET A 1 2.31 82.88 13.57
N VAL A 2 1.31 82.06 13.31
CA VAL A 2 1.28 80.75 12.65
C VAL A 2 1.76 80.76 11.20
N ALA A 3 2.42 79.68 10.75
CA ALA A 3 2.12 78.85 9.56
C ALA A 3 3.39 78.10 9.09
N ARG A 4 3.54 76.79 9.35
CA ARG A 4 3.17 75.63 8.51
C ARG A 4 3.82 75.64 7.11
N HIS A 5 4.73 74.70 6.87
CA HIS A 5 4.77 73.87 5.66
C HIS A 5 5.41 72.50 5.96
N VAL A 6 4.58 71.46 5.88
CA VAL A 6 4.99 70.06 5.75
C VAL A 6 4.99 69.78 4.25
N SER A 7 6.12 69.29 3.72
CA SER A 7 6.23 68.81 2.34
C SER A 7 6.89 67.44 2.32
N THR A 8 6.18 66.56 1.66
CA THR A 8 6.30 65.11 1.45
C THR A 8 7.57 64.71 0.69
N LEU A 9 8.26 63.64 1.11
CA LEU A 9 9.19 62.90 0.25
C LEU A 9 8.42 61.77 -0.45
N ALA A 10 8.34 61.84 -1.78
CA ALA A 10 7.87 60.75 -2.64
C ALA A 10 9.08 60.01 -3.23
N LEU A 11 9.22 58.73 -2.90
CA LEU A 11 10.20 57.81 -3.49
C LEU A 11 9.58 57.20 -4.75
N ILE A 12 10.27 57.38 -5.89
CA ILE A 12 9.96 56.73 -7.17
C ILE A 12 10.59 55.33 -7.13
N ALA A 13 9.77 54.28 -7.12
CA ALA A 13 10.20 52.92 -7.42
C ALA A 13 9.62 52.53 -8.79
N ALA A 14 10.49 52.44 -9.79
CA ALA A 14 10.15 51.96 -11.12
C ALA A 14 9.98 50.43 -11.07
N GLY A 15 8.78 49.94 -11.38
CA GLY A 15 8.48 48.52 -11.51
C GLY A 15 8.99 47.95 -12.82
N VAL A 16 9.73 46.85 -12.75
CA VAL A 16 9.99 45.97 -13.90
C VAL A 16 8.98 44.83 -13.82
N PHE A 17 7.92 44.90 -14.62
CA PHE A 17 7.07 43.76 -14.90
C PHE A 17 7.73 42.93 -16.01
N VAL A 18 8.29 41.78 -15.66
CA VAL A 18 8.61 40.74 -16.65
C VAL A 18 7.33 39.91 -16.83
N LEU A 19 6.63 40.12 -17.94
CA LEU A 19 5.65 39.15 -18.43
C LEU A 19 6.41 37.93 -18.94
N VAL A 20 6.42 36.85 -18.18
CA VAL A 20 6.67 35.51 -18.73
C VAL A 20 5.34 35.04 -19.31
N SER A 21 5.25 35.01 -20.63
CA SER A 21 4.12 34.39 -21.32
C SER A 21 4.37 32.89 -21.31
N ASP A 22 3.74 32.19 -20.37
CA ASP A 22 3.72 30.73 -20.31
C ASP A 22 2.85 30.24 -21.48
N LEU A 23 3.49 29.81 -22.57
CA LEU A 23 2.84 29.04 -23.64
C LEU A 23 2.64 27.61 -23.14
N ARG A 24 1.70 27.42 -22.22
CA ARG A 24 1.19 26.07 -21.92
C ARG A 24 0.12 25.74 -22.96
N PRO A 25 0.21 24.60 -23.67
CA PRO A 25 -0.97 24.09 -24.35
C PRO A 25 -2.06 23.90 -23.29
N THR A 26 -3.19 24.56 -23.49
CA THR A 26 -4.34 24.47 -22.61
C THR A 26 -4.94 23.07 -22.74
N VAL A 27 -4.68 22.20 -21.76
CA VAL A 27 -5.50 21.00 -21.55
C VAL A 27 -6.91 21.48 -21.21
N SER A 28 -7.89 21.00 -21.95
CA SER A 28 -9.25 21.52 -21.90
C SER A 28 -10.02 20.97 -20.69
N GLY A 29 -10.11 21.76 -19.63
CA GLY A 29 -11.18 21.70 -18.60
C GLY A 29 -10.92 20.81 -17.38
N ASP A 30 -11.56 21.15 -16.26
CA ASP A 30 -11.56 20.42 -14.96
C ASP A 30 -12.08 18.96 -15.03
N ALA A 31 -12.32 18.43 -16.24
CA ALA A 31 -12.83 17.08 -16.43
C ALA A 31 -11.74 16.06 -16.10
N GLY A 32 -11.98 15.23 -15.09
CA GLY A 32 -11.10 14.10 -14.74
C GLY A 32 -10.09 14.37 -13.63
N LEU A 33 -10.06 15.56 -13.03
CA LEU A 33 -9.20 15.82 -11.85
C LEU A 33 -9.54 14.87 -10.69
N ILE A 34 -8.51 14.26 -10.12
CA ILE A 34 -8.63 13.34 -8.99
C ILE A 34 -8.72 14.18 -7.71
N GLY A 35 -9.79 14.02 -6.94
CA GLY A 35 -10.00 14.73 -5.68
C GLY A 35 -9.44 13.99 -4.45
N GLY A 36 -9.80 14.49 -3.26
CA GLY A 36 -9.61 13.77 -2.00
C GLY A 36 -8.14 13.59 -1.58
N PRO A 37 -7.77 12.44 -1.01
CA PRO A 37 -6.43 12.22 -0.46
C PRO A 37 -5.33 12.24 -1.53
N TYR A 38 -5.66 11.84 -2.76
CA TYR A 38 -4.74 11.92 -3.89
C TYR A 38 -4.40 13.37 -4.27
N ALA A 39 -5.42 14.23 -4.37
CA ALA A 39 -5.19 15.66 -4.60
C ALA A 39 -4.34 16.28 -3.49
N TYR A 40 -4.59 15.87 -2.24
CA TYR A 40 -3.82 16.33 -1.09
C TYR A 40 -2.35 15.87 -1.16
N LEU A 41 -2.09 14.61 -1.53
CA LEU A 41 -0.74 14.11 -1.77
C LEU A 41 0.01 15.00 -2.78
N LEU A 42 -0.59 15.30 -3.93
CA LEU A 42 0.04 16.13 -4.95
C LEU A 42 0.22 17.57 -4.47
N ALA A 43 -0.79 18.17 -3.84
CA ALA A 43 -0.71 19.53 -3.31
C ALA A 43 0.32 19.69 -2.17
N SER A 44 0.60 18.61 -1.44
CA SER A 44 1.59 18.55 -0.37
C SER A 44 3.02 18.24 -0.87
N SER A 45 3.16 17.97 -2.17
CA SER A 45 4.42 17.64 -2.84
C SER A 45 4.92 18.81 -3.67
N GLU A 46 6.23 18.88 -3.89
CA GLU A 46 6.84 19.82 -4.85
C GLU A 46 6.69 19.23 -6.26
N ASP A 47 6.00 19.95 -7.16
CA ASP A 47 5.92 19.61 -8.59
C ASP A 47 7.24 19.97 -9.28
N LEU A 48 7.93 18.95 -9.79
CA LEU A 48 9.23 19.07 -10.47
C LEU A 48 9.08 19.29 -11.98
N GLY A 49 7.84 19.35 -12.50
CA GLY A 49 7.51 19.51 -13.91
C GLY A 49 7.25 18.19 -14.63
N PRO A 50 7.11 18.23 -15.97
CA PRO A 50 6.83 17.04 -16.79
C PRO A 50 7.82 15.91 -16.55
N SER A 51 7.31 14.69 -16.38
CA SER A 51 8.15 13.51 -16.20
C SER A 51 8.80 13.12 -17.53
N HIS A 52 10.08 12.72 -17.46
CA HIS A 52 10.82 12.17 -18.60
C HIS A 52 11.20 10.69 -18.39
N ARG A 53 10.47 10.01 -17.50
CA ARG A 53 10.69 8.61 -17.22
C ARG A 53 10.33 7.73 -18.42
N ALA A 54 11.12 6.67 -18.63
CA ALA A 54 10.93 5.73 -19.73
C ALA A 54 9.95 4.59 -19.42
N ASP A 55 9.59 4.43 -18.15
CA ASP A 55 8.93 3.28 -17.54
C ASP A 55 7.71 3.73 -16.69
N THR A 56 6.95 4.70 -17.20
CA THR A 56 5.66 5.09 -16.63
C THR A 56 4.66 3.99 -16.92
N GLN A 57 3.90 3.56 -15.91
CA GLN A 57 2.95 2.47 -16.07
C GLN A 57 1.63 2.73 -15.34
N LEU A 58 0.58 2.06 -15.82
CA LEU A 58 -0.74 1.97 -15.18
C LEU A 58 -1.37 0.60 -15.46
N THR A 59 -2.24 0.15 -14.56
CA THR A 59 -2.96 -1.12 -14.73
C THR A 59 -4.22 -0.90 -15.56
N ALA A 60 -4.54 -1.82 -16.47
CA ALA A 60 -5.83 -1.90 -17.15
C ALA A 60 -6.62 -3.08 -16.59
N ALA A 61 -7.80 -2.83 -16.01
CA ALA A 61 -8.76 -3.88 -15.69
C ALA A 61 -9.50 -4.30 -16.97
N LEU A 62 -9.53 -5.60 -17.24
CA LEU A 62 -10.13 -6.17 -18.43
C LEU A 62 -11.52 -6.72 -18.11
N ARG A 63 -12.38 -6.79 -19.14
CA ARG A 63 -13.73 -7.33 -19.05
C ARG A 63 -13.74 -8.85 -18.84
N ASP A 64 -12.76 -9.53 -19.43
CA ASP A 64 -12.58 -10.98 -19.34
C ASP A 64 -11.10 -11.34 -19.37
N SER A 65 -10.81 -12.65 -19.37
CA SER A 65 -9.47 -13.23 -19.34
C SER A 65 -8.95 -13.69 -20.70
N SER A 66 -9.63 -13.30 -21.79
CA SER A 66 -9.14 -13.48 -23.15
C SER A 66 -8.07 -12.44 -23.49
N ARG A 67 -7.33 -12.67 -24.57
CA ARG A 67 -6.27 -11.76 -24.98
C ARG A 67 -6.89 -10.42 -25.42
N PRO A 68 -6.47 -9.27 -24.82
CA PRO A 68 -7.04 -7.96 -25.15
C PRO A 68 -6.38 -7.39 -26.43
N ASP A 69 -6.77 -7.89 -27.59
CA ASP A 69 -6.14 -7.56 -28.87
C ASP A 69 -6.32 -6.08 -29.25
N ALA A 70 -7.46 -5.44 -28.91
CA ALA A 70 -7.64 -4.01 -29.12
C ALA A 70 -6.72 -3.18 -28.22
N LEU A 71 -6.50 -3.59 -26.96
CA LEU A 71 -5.54 -2.94 -26.07
C LEU A 71 -4.10 -3.05 -26.61
N PHE A 72 -3.69 -4.23 -27.10
CA PHE A 72 -2.38 -4.42 -27.71
C PHE A 72 -2.18 -3.51 -28.93
N GLY A 73 -3.15 -3.48 -29.85
CA GLY A 73 -3.07 -2.64 -31.05
C GLY A 73 -3.05 -1.14 -30.72
N TRP A 74 -3.94 -0.70 -29.83
CA TRP A 74 -3.99 0.69 -29.39
C TRP A 74 -2.70 1.13 -28.70
N ALA A 75 -2.10 0.28 -27.86
CA ALA A 75 -0.85 0.60 -27.19
C ALA A 75 0.30 0.75 -28.21
N ASP A 76 0.43 -0.18 -29.17
CA ASP A 76 1.47 -0.12 -30.21
C ASP A 76 1.37 1.16 -31.05
N ASP A 77 0.16 1.53 -31.47
CA ASP A 77 -0.12 2.77 -32.22
C ASP A 77 0.28 4.04 -31.44
N ASN A 78 0.33 3.96 -30.11
CA ASN A 78 0.70 5.07 -29.22
C ASN A 78 2.13 4.97 -28.67
N GLY A 79 2.94 4.01 -29.14
CA GLY A 79 4.32 3.81 -28.66
C GLY A 79 4.39 3.29 -27.22
N LEU A 80 3.36 2.57 -26.78
CA LEU A 80 3.24 1.93 -25.49
C LEU A 80 3.35 0.41 -25.63
N ALA A 81 3.76 -0.25 -24.56
CA ALA A 81 3.79 -1.70 -24.46
C ALA A 81 2.71 -2.21 -23.51
N VAL A 82 2.25 -3.45 -23.75
CA VAL A 82 1.30 -4.14 -22.89
C VAL A 82 1.93 -5.41 -22.33
N ARG A 83 1.99 -5.53 -21.00
CA ARG A 83 2.30 -6.78 -20.29
C ARG A 83 1.01 -7.44 -19.85
N TRP A 84 0.70 -8.59 -20.43
CA TRP A 84 -0.47 -9.41 -20.09
C TRP A 84 -0.09 -10.89 -20.07
N ARG A 85 -0.69 -11.66 -19.15
CA ARG A 85 -0.52 -13.11 -19.08
C ARG A 85 -1.84 -13.82 -19.41
N PRO A 86 -1.81 -14.96 -20.12
CA PRO A 86 -3.01 -15.74 -20.41
C PRO A 86 -3.82 -16.08 -19.16
N GLY A 87 -5.12 -15.80 -19.19
CA GLY A 87 -6.02 -16.08 -18.07
C GLY A 87 -6.20 -14.93 -17.08
N GLU A 88 -5.40 -13.86 -17.17
CA GLU A 88 -5.54 -12.68 -16.33
C GLU A 88 -6.61 -11.74 -16.87
N SER A 89 -7.46 -11.20 -15.99
CA SER A 89 -8.43 -10.14 -16.31
C SER A 89 -7.86 -8.73 -16.07
N TRP A 90 -6.54 -8.57 -16.19
CA TRP A 90 -5.85 -7.30 -16.04
C TRP A 90 -4.55 -7.33 -16.86
N ALA A 91 -4.07 -6.15 -17.27
CA ALA A 91 -2.79 -5.97 -17.96
C ALA A 91 -2.06 -4.73 -17.42
N VAL A 92 -0.75 -4.64 -17.60
CA VAL A 92 -0.02 -3.38 -17.43
C VAL A 92 0.20 -2.73 -18.77
N VAL A 93 -0.13 -1.44 -18.88
CA VAL A 93 0.27 -0.59 -20.00
C VAL A 93 1.45 0.25 -19.53
N GLU A 94 2.53 0.28 -20.31
CA GLU A 94 3.76 0.97 -19.93
C GLU A 94 4.44 1.69 -21.11
N GLY A 95 5.22 2.72 -20.81
CA GLY A 95 6.06 3.41 -21.78
C GLY A 95 6.65 4.70 -21.24
N ALA A 96 7.22 5.52 -22.12
CA ALA A 96 7.71 6.84 -21.73
C ALA A 96 6.55 7.72 -21.25
N ALA A 97 6.79 8.53 -20.23
CA ALA A 97 5.78 9.41 -19.62
C ALA A 97 5.09 10.31 -20.68
N GLU A 98 5.84 10.79 -21.66
CA GLU A 98 5.32 11.60 -22.76
C GLU A 98 4.34 10.82 -23.66
N HIS A 99 4.61 9.53 -23.92
CA HIS A 99 3.69 8.67 -24.69
C HIS A 99 2.43 8.36 -23.89
N VAL A 100 2.56 8.09 -22.58
CA VAL A 100 1.41 7.88 -21.70
C VAL A 100 0.54 9.13 -21.62
N ALA A 101 1.15 10.30 -21.40
CA ALA A 101 0.47 11.59 -21.36
C ALA A 101 -0.33 11.86 -22.65
N ASN A 102 0.32 11.69 -23.81
CA ASN A 102 -0.32 11.92 -25.11
C ASN A 102 -1.44 10.91 -25.41
N ALA A 103 -1.24 9.62 -25.09
CA ALA A 103 -2.20 8.57 -25.40
C ALA A 103 -3.51 8.72 -24.60
N PHE A 104 -3.42 9.19 -23.35
CA PHE A 104 -4.56 9.37 -22.47
C PHE A 104 -5.09 10.81 -22.40
N ASP A 105 -4.42 11.77 -23.05
CA ASP A 105 -4.71 13.21 -22.98
C ASP A 105 -4.70 13.73 -21.53
N VAL A 106 -3.62 13.41 -20.80
CA VAL A 106 -3.40 13.78 -19.38
C VAL A 106 -2.00 14.35 -19.17
N GLU A 107 -1.80 15.01 -18.04
CA GLU A 107 -0.47 15.46 -17.61
C GLU A 107 0.23 14.36 -16.80
N VAL A 108 1.53 14.15 -17.00
CA VAL A 108 2.34 13.25 -16.16
C VAL A 108 3.57 14.01 -15.69
N HIS A 109 3.63 14.31 -14.40
CA HIS A 109 4.68 15.11 -13.78
C HIS A 109 5.48 14.28 -12.77
N ASP A 110 6.73 14.67 -12.52
CA ASP A 110 7.49 14.18 -11.38
C ASP A 110 7.22 15.05 -10.15
N TYR A 111 7.00 14.42 -9.00
CA TYR A 111 6.75 15.08 -7.72
C TYR A 111 7.78 14.66 -6.69
N ARG A 112 8.16 15.58 -5.80
CA ARG A 112 8.91 15.28 -4.58
C ARG A 112 8.01 15.38 -3.36
N GLY A 113 7.76 14.24 -2.74
CA GLY A 113 6.94 14.15 -1.52
C GLY A 113 7.67 14.66 -0.29
N GLN A 114 6.92 14.83 0.81
CA GLN A 114 7.42 15.39 2.07
C GLN A 114 8.56 14.58 2.73
N ARG A 115 8.69 13.29 2.42
CA ARG A 115 9.79 12.43 2.91
C ARG A 115 10.97 12.38 1.93
N GLY A 116 10.97 13.24 0.91
CA GLY A 116 12.04 13.37 -0.08
C GLY A 116 11.98 12.36 -1.23
N GLN A 117 11.03 11.41 -1.20
CA GLN A 117 10.80 10.46 -2.27
C GLN A 117 10.36 11.17 -3.56
N VAL A 118 10.86 10.71 -4.70
CA VAL A 118 10.49 11.20 -6.03
C VAL A 118 9.62 10.15 -6.71
N PHE A 119 8.50 10.58 -7.29
CA PHE A 119 7.55 9.71 -7.97
C PHE A 119 6.88 10.46 -9.12
N TYR A 120 6.47 9.77 -10.18
CA TYR A 120 5.61 10.36 -11.19
C TYR A 120 4.14 10.24 -10.79
N ALA A 121 3.31 11.18 -11.21
CA ALA A 121 1.87 11.09 -11.08
C ALA A 121 1.14 11.89 -12.16
N SER A 122 -0.11 11.52 -12.43
CA SER A 122 -1.06 12.38 -13.14
C SER A 122 -2.10 12.95 -12.17
N PRO A 123 -2.40 14.25 -12.20
CA PRO A 123 -3.53 14.80 -11.45
C PRO A 123 -4.88 14.45 -12.08
N GLN A 124 -4.90 13.96 -13.33
CA GLN A 124 -6.11 13.52 -14.03
C GLN A 124 -6.24 11.98 -14.00
N GLN A 125 -7.46 11.47 -13.88
CA GLN A 125 -7.76 10.06 -14.10
C GLN A 125 -7.82 9.76 -15.61
N PRO A 126 -7.01 8.81 -16.11
CA PRO A 126 -7.13 8.35 -17.49
C PRO A 126 -8.55 7.88 -17.84
N SER A 127 -9.10 8.42 -18.92
CA SER A 127 -10.38 7.95 -19.48
C SER A 127 -10.17 6.73 -20.37
N ILE A 128 -11.21 5.91 -20.56
CA ILE A 128 -11.14 4.74 -21.45
C ILE A 128 -11.32 5.22 -22.91
N PRO A 129 -10.30 5.08 -23.78
CA PRO A 129 -10.43 5.39 -25.20
C PRO A 129 -11.61 4.63 -25.83
N GLU A 130 -12.29 5.25 -26.79
CA GLU A 130 -13.50 4.67 -27.40
C GLU A 130 -13.25 3.27 -27.98
N SER A 131 -12.09 3.07 -28.62
CA SER A 131 -11.67 1.78 -29.18
C SER A 131 -11.45 0.67 -28.15
N LEU A 132 -11.33 1.00 -26.87
CA LEU A 132 -11.02 0.05 -25.80
C LEU A 132 -12.23 -0.31 -24.93
N ARG A 133 -13.39 0.32 -25.13
CA ARG A 133 -14.57 0.15 -24.24
C ARG A 133 -15.13 -1.27 -24.20
N ASP A 134 -14.88 -2.06 -25.24
CA ASP A 134 -15.31 -3.46 -25.29
C ASP A 134 -14.39 -4.38 -24.46
N GLU A 135 -13.11 -4.04 -24.30
CA GLU A 135 -12.12 -4.88 -23.60
C GLU A 135 -11.75 -4.36 -22.19
N VAL A 136 -11.64 -3.05 -22.01
CA VAL A 136 -11.17 -2.41 -20.77
C VAL A 136 -12.36 -1.87 -19.97
N THR A 137 -12.39 -2.19 -18.68
CA THR A 137 -13.45 -1.75 -17.76
C THR A 137 -13.03 -0.53 -16.93
N GLU A 138 -11.74 -0.41 -16.61
CA GLU A 138 -11.19 0.70 -15.85
C GLU A 138 -9.66 0.77 -16.04
N PHE A 139 -9.10 1.98 -15.98
CA PHE A 139 -7.65 2.20 -15.87
C PHE A 139 -7.29 2.61 -14.45
N GLY A 140 -6.13 2.12 -14.00
CA GLY A 140 -5.49 2.49 -12.75
C GLY A 140 -5.10 3.95 -12.68
N ARG A 141 -4.53 4.35 -11.54
CA ARG A 141 -3.84 5.63 -11.44
C ARG A 141 -2.52 5.57 -12.20
N ILE A 142 -2.16 6.68 -12.84
CA ILE A 142 -0.77 6.93 -13.19
C ILE A 142 -0.10 7.45 -11.92
N LEU A 143 0.46 6.55 -11.12
CA LEU A 143 1.08 6.86 -9.83
C LEU A 143 2.27 5.93 -9.57
N GLY A 144 3.49 6.47 -9.63
CA GLY A 144 4.75 5.79 -9.29
C GLY A 144 5.06 5.77 -7.79
N TYR A 145 4.04 5.81 -6.93
CA TYR A 145 4.18 5.90 -5.49
C TYR A 145 3.26 4.94 -4.76
N LEU A 146 3.83 4.12 -3.88
CA LEU A 146 3.08 3.26 -2.97
C LEU A 146 3.52 3.52 -1.52
N PRO A 147 2.72 4.26 -0.73
CA PRO A 147 2.98 4.39 0.70
C PRO A 147 2.88 3.02 1.36
N HIS A 148 3.60 2.82 2.47
CA HIS A 148 3.53 1.60 3.25
C HIS A 148 3.72 1.87 4.74
N HIS A 149 3.19 0.98 5.57
CA HIS A 149 3.29 1.05 7.02
C HIS A 149 3.36 -0.35 7.64
N MET A 150 3.70 -0.38 8.92
CA MET A 150 3.58 -1.57 9.79
C MET A 150 2.54 -1.23 10.86
N SER A 151 1.79 -2.23 11.33
CA SER A 151 0.74 -2.06 12.36
C SER A 151 1.36 -2.01 13.77
N ARG A 152 2.30 -1.07 13.94
CA ARG A 152 2.94 -0.80 15.22
C ARG A 152 2.66 0.63 15.66
N PRO A 153 2.12 0.85 16.88
CA PRO A 153 2.14 2.17 17.48
C PRO A 153 3.61 2.55 17.81
N PRO A 154 4.10 3.71 17.34
CA PRO A 154 5.48 4.16 17.60
C PRO A 154 5.73 4.51 19.08
N VAL A 155 4.67 4.58 19.89
CA VAL A 155 4.72 4.94 21.31
C VAL A 155 3.89 3.92 22.08
N LEU A 156 4.51 3.25 23.06
CA LEU A 156 3.76 2.51 24.08
C LEU A 156 3.00 3.54 24.93
N PRO A 157 1.66 3.58 24.90
CA PRO A 157 0.93 4.55 25.70
C PRO A 157 1.18 4.25 27.18
N LEU A 158 1.71 5.22 27.92
CA LEU A 158 2.00 5.08 29.36
C LEU A 158 0.73 4.86 30.19
N ASP A 159 -0.44 5.18 29.62
CA ASP A 159 -1.75 5.05 30.25
C ASP A 159 -2.35 3.64 30.10
N VAL A 160 -1.75 2.76 29.29
CA VAL A 160 -2.13 1.34 29.23
C VAL A 160 -1.40 0.61 30.36
N PRO A 161 -2.12 0.00 31.32
CA PRO A 161 -1.48 -0.77 32.39
C PRO A 161 -0.55 -1.84 31.81
N ASP A 162 0.59 -2.07 32.47
CA ASP A 162 1.62 -3.06 32.07
C ASP A 162 1.16 -4.50 32.31
N LYS A 163 0.02 -4.86 31.73
CA LYS A 163 -0.66 -6.14 31.83
C LYS A 163 -1.05 -6.60 30.44
N GLY A 164 -0.04 -6.96 29.64
CA GLY A 164 -0.25 -7.64 28.37
C GLY A 164 -0.88 -9.03 28.55
N LEU A 165 -1.50 -9.56 27.50
CA LEU A 165 -1.98 -10.94 27.49
C LEU A 165 -0.81 -11.90 27.31
N THR A 166 -0.62 -12.79 28.27
CA THR A 166 0.30 -13.93 28.12
C THR A 166 -0.26 -14.96 27.13
N PRO A 167 0.54 -15.87 26.57
CA PRO A 167 0.05 -16.98 25.75
C PRO A 167 -1.12 -17.77 26.37
N GLY A 168 -0.99 -18.14 27.65
CA GLY A 168 -2.07 -18.83 28.37
C GLY A 168 -3.31 -17.95 28.55
N GLY A 169 -3.12 -16.65 28.83
CA GLY A 169 -4.21 -15.67 28.91
C GLY A 169 -4.93 -15.49 27.57
N LEU A 170 -4.19 -15.46 26.46
CA LEU A 170 -4.74 -15.37 25.10
C LEU A 170 -5.62 -16.59 24.78
N LEU A 171 -5.11 -17.80 25.01
CA LEU A 171 -5.85 -19.04 24.78
C LEU A 171 -7.09 -19.14 25.67
N ALA A 172 -7.02 -18.69 26.92
CA ALA A 172 -8.17 -18.65 27.82
C ALA A 172 -9.23 -17.65 27.35
N THR A 173 -8.80 -16.43 27.02
CA THR A 173 -9.69 -15.32 26.63
C THR A 173 -10.53 -15.68 25.40
N TYR A 174 -9.93 -16.34 24.41
CA TYR A 174 -10.62 -16.75 23.18
C TYR A 174 -11.08 -18.21 23.19
N ASN A 175 -11.19 -18.83 24.37
CA ASN A 175 -11.70 -20.20 24.56
C ASN A 175 -10.97 -21.27 23.71
N ALA A 176 -9.68 -21.07 23.45
CA ALA A 176 -8.83 -21.97 22.67
C ALA A 176 -8.10 -23.01 23.54
N ASN A 177 -8.16 -22.90 24.87
CA ASN A 177 -7.54 -23.88 25.79
C ASN A 177 -7.95 -25.33 25.50
N LYS A 178 -9.25 -25.57 25.24
CA LYS A 178 -9.72 -26.92 24.92
C LYS A 178 -9.16 -27.42 23.59
N LEU A 179 -9.08 -26.55 22.57
CA LEU A 179 -8.50 -26.91 21.28
C LEU A 179 -7.02 -27.29 21.43
N ALA A 180 -6.24 -26.49 22.15
CA ALA A 180 -4.84 -26.78 22.43
C ALA A 180 -4.68 -28.11 23.21
N ALA A 181 -5.48 -28.33 24.26
CA ALA A 181 -5.45 -29.56 25.06
C ALA A 181 -5.87 -30.81 24.27
N ASP A 182 -6.78 -30.66 23.30
CA ASP A 182 -7.20 -31.74 22.39
C ASP A 182 -6.16 -31.99 21.27
N GLY A 183 -5.07 -31.23 21.22
CA GLY A 183 -3.94 -31.43 20.29
C GLY A 183 -4.01 -30.61 19.00
N TYR A 184 -4.90 -29.63 18.91
CA TYR A 184 -4.97 -28.71 17.76
C TYR A 184 -3.90 -27.61 17.90
N THR A 185 -2.66 -27.94 17.53
CA THR A 185 -1.47 -27.07 17.70
C THR A 185 -0.98 -26.43 16.39
N GLY A 186 -1.76 -26.55 15.31
CA GLY A 186 -1.36 -26.12 13.96
C GLY A 186 -0.42 -27.09 13.24
N LYS A 187 -0.20 -28.30 13.78
CA LYS A 187 0.65 -29.31 13.16
C LYS A 187 0.23 -29.59 11.70
N GLY A 188 1.20 -29.50 10.79
CA GLY A 188 0.98 -29.70 9.35
C GLY A 188 0.41 -28.48 8.63
N THR A 189 0.21 -27.35 9.32
CA THR A 189 -0.15 -26.06 8.73
C THR A 189 1.09 -25.18 8.59
N THR A 190 1.13 -24.36 7.53
CA THR A 190 2.13 -23.32 7.35
C THR A 190 1.47 -21.96 7.51
N ILE A 191 2.13 -21.05 8.24
CA ILE A 191 1.75 -19.65 8.35
C ILE A 191 2.84 -18.82 7.66
N VAL A 192 2.46 -18.03 6.66
CA VAL A 192 3.33 -17.10 5.94
C VAL A 192 3.05 -15.68 6.45
N PHE A 193 4.07 -15.04 7.01
CA PHE A 193 4.05 -13.66 7.49
C PHE A 193 4.71 -12.79 6.43
N PHE A 194 3.96 -11.87 5.83
CA PHE A 194 4.53 -10.88 4.92
C PHE A 194 5.03 -9.69 5.73
N ALA A 195 6.32 -9.40 5.62
CA ALA A 195 7.02 -8.53 6.57
C ALA A 195 7.85 -7.44 5.87
N PHE A 196 7.85 -6.24 6.44
CA PHE A 196 8.79 -5.17 6.07
C PHE A 196 10.00 -5.09 6.99
N ASP A 197 9.89 -5.47 8.27
CA ASP A 197 10.97 -5.53 9.24
C ASP A 197 11.41 -6.96 9.56
N GLY A 198 12.59 -7.11 10.13
CA GLY A 198 13.15 -8.41 10.50
C GLY A 198 12.76 -8.83 11.91
N PHE A 199 13.34 -9.93 12.37
CA PHE A 199 13.23 -10.42 13.74
C PHE A 199 14.61 -10.88 14.25
N GLU A 200 14.77 -10.92 15.57
CA GLU A 200 15.93 -11.52 16.20
C GLU A 200 15.58 -12.90 16.76
N GLN A 201 16.34 -13.94 16.38
CA GLN A 201 16.10 -15.30 16.89
C GLN A 201 16.23 -15.38 18.42
N ALA A 202 17.06 -14.53 19.03
CA ALA A 202 17.24 -14.49 20.48
C ALA A 202 15.96 -14.05 21.22
N ASP A 203 15.18 -13.14 20.63
CA ASP A 203 13.90 -12.69 21.19
C ASP A 203 12.89 -13.85 21.16
N LEU A 204 12.76 -14.52 20.02
CA LEU A 204 11.87 -15.70 19.88
C LEU A 204 12.24 -16.83 20.85
N ASP A 205 13.53 -17.10 21.03
CA ASP A 205 14.04 -18.08 21.99
C ASP A 205 13.72 -17.69 23.44
N THR A 206 13.82 -16.39 23.75
CA THR A 206 13.50 -15.84 25.06
C THR A 206 12.01 -15.95 25.35
N PHE A 207 11.16 -15.60 24.38
CA PHE A 207 9.71 -15.74 24.47
C PHE A 207 9.31 -17.21 24.68
N ALA A 208 9.82 -18.12 23.85
CA ALA A 208 9.52 -19.54 23.98
C ALA A 208 9.92 -20.10 25.35
N THR A 209 11.10 -19.73 25.85
CA THR A 209 11.57 -20.15 27.17
C THR A 209 10.70 -19.57 28.30
N THR A 210 10.38 -18.28 28.22
CA THR A 210 9.58 -17.56 29.23
C THR A 210 8.20 -18.19 29.42
N TYR A 211 7.57 -18.60 28.32
CA TYR A 211 6.22 -19.16 28.33
C TYR A 211 6.17 -20.68 28.21
N ALA A 212 7.32 -21.36 28.37
CA ALA A 212 7.45 -22.81 28.26
C ALA A 212 6.87 -23.40 26.95
N LEU A 213 7.05 -22.68 25.85
CA LEU A 213 6.69 -23.10 24.50
C LEU A 213 7.91 -23.75 23.79
N PRO A 214 7.69 -24.60 22.78
CA PRO A 214 8.77 -25.15 21.97
C PRO A 214 9.57 -24.04 21.28
N LYS A 215 10.91 -24.12 21.27
CA LYS A 215 11.70 -23.21 20.43
C LYS A 215 11.40 -23.43 18.96
N PHE A 216 11.42 -22.36 18.18
CA PHE A 216 11.17 -22.41 16.74
C PHE A 216 12.09 -21.44 16.00
N THR A 217 12.39 -21.76 14.74
CA THR A 217 13.17 -20.90 13.84
C THR A 217 12.36 -20.70 12.56
N PRO A 218 11.94 -19.46 12.25
CA PRO A 218 11.20 -19.19 11.02
C PRO A 218 12.04 -19.47 9.77
N THR A 219 11.40 -19.95 8.71
CA THR A 219 12.01 -20.00 7.37
C THR A 219 11.89 -18.62 6.73
N VAL A 220 12.98 -18.08 6.21
CA VAL A 220 12.98 -16.74 5.58
C VAL A 220 13.04 -16.86 4.06
N VAL A 221 12.14 -16.17 3.36
CA VAL A 221 12.06 -16.12 1.89
C VAL A 221 12.25 -14.67 1.41
N GLY A 222 13.06 -14.49 0.37
CA GLY A 222 13.36 -13.14 -0.16
C GLY A 222 14.45 -12.39 0.61
N GLY A 223 15.23 -13.09 1.45
CA GLY A 223 16.24 -12.48 2.32
C GLY A 223 15.65 -11.93 3.62
N GLN A 224 16.51 -11.51 4.55
CA GLN A 224 16.03 -10.85 5.76
C GLN A 224 15.33 -9.54 5.36
N PRO A 225 14.14 -9.25 5.91
CA PRO A 225 13.51 -7.95 5.73
C PRO A 225 14.34 -6.85 6.43
N GLY A 226 13.79 -5.65 6.61
CA GLY A 226 14.48 -4.52 7.24
C GLY A 226 15.03 -4.81 8.64
N GLU A 227 15.65 -3.81 9.26
CA GLU A 227 16.09 -3.90 10.67
C GLU A 227 14.95 -4.41 11.57
N ALA A 228 15.26 -5.28 12.54
CA ALA A 228 14.26 -5.80 13.47
C ALA A 228 13.65 -4.65 14.28
N ARG A 229 12.38 -4.35 14.01
CA ARG A 229 11.62 -3.25 14.61
C ARG A 229 10.38 -3.77 15.32
N GLY A 230 10.37 -5.05 15.69
CA GLY A 230 9.43 -5.68 16.60
C GLY A 230 8.10 -6.13 15.99
N GLU A 231 7.71 -5.67 14.80
CA GLU A 231 6.42 -6.07 14.20
C GLU A 231 6.44 -7.55 13.82
N THR A 232 7.44 -7.97 13.06
CA THR A 232 7.59 -9.38 12.71
C THR A 232 7.83 -10.27 13.94
N THR A 233 8.48 -9.74 14.98
CA THR A 233 8.68 -10.48 16.24
C THR A 233 7.32 -10.76 16.91
N ILE A 234 6.46 -9.74 17.09
CA ILE A 234 5.16 -9.92 17.76
C ILE A 234 4.26 -10.86 16.95
N ASP A 235 4.25 -10.75 15.63
CA ASP A 235 3.49 -11.64 14.74
C ASP A 235 3.85 -13.11 14.96
N LEU A 236 5.15 -13.40 14.97
CA LEU A 236 5.68 -14.74 15.15
C LEU A 236 5.40 -15.28 16.55
N GLU A 237 5.55 -14.46 17.59
CA GLU A 237 5.34 -14.85 18.98
C GLU A 237 3.86 -15.16 19.28
N VAL A 238 2.94 -14.29 18.85
CA VAL A 238 1.50 -14.46 19.04
C VAL A 238 0.99 -15.68 18.28
N ALA A 239 1.38 -15.84 17.01
CA ALA A 239 1.01 -17.02 16.25
C ALA A 239 1.62 -18.31 16.82
N HIS A 240 2.86 -18.25 17.32
CA HIS A 240 3.51 -19.39 17.95
C HIS A 240 2.84 -19.79 19.28
N ALA A 241 2.34 -18.82 20.07
CA ALA A 241 1.57 -19.08 21.27
C ALA A 241 0.28 -19.88 21.00
N VAL A 242 -0.40 -19.60 19.88
CA VAL A 242 -1.66 -20.25 19.51
C VAL A 242 -1.43 -21.57 18.78
N ALA A 243 -0.46 -21.61 17.86
CA ALA A 243 -0.19 -22.74 16.97
C ALA A 243 1.29 -23.13 17.00
N PRO A 244 1.81 -23.69 18.11
CA PRO A 244 3.25 -23.91 18.29
C PRO A 244 3.86 -24.87 17.26
N ASP A 245 3.09 -25.84 16.76
CA ASP A 245 3.55 -26.85 15.80
C ASP A 245 3.38 -26.45 14.33
N ALA A 246 2.78 -25.29 14.03
CA ALA A 246 2.73 -24.77 12.66
C ALA A 246 4.14 -24.42 12.16
N GLN A 247 4.39 -24.55 10.86
CA GLN A 247 5.59 -23.99 10.24
C GLN A 247 5.43 -22.47 10.12
N LYS A 248 6.47 -21.71 10.50
CA LYS A 248 6.48 -20.25 10.39
C LYS A 248 7.39 -19.85 9.24
N VAL A 249 6.86 -19.08 8.30
CA VAL A 249 7.59 -18.55 7.14
C VAL A 249 7.52 -17.04 7.18
N VAL A 250 8.66 -16.35 7.18
CA VAL A 250 8.72 -14.90 7.00
C VAL A 250 9.06 -14.61 5.54
N TRP A 251 8.17 -13.90 4.86
CA TRP A 251 8.33 -13.48 3.49
C TRP A 251 8.66 -11.99 3.43
N ASN A 252 9.83 -11.65 2.89
CA ASN A 252 10.25 -10.27 2.75
C ASN A 252 9.41 -9.53 1.70
N ALA A 253 8.59 -8.58 2.16
CA ALA A 253 7.71 -7.77 1.32
C ALA A 253 8.37 -6.46 0.84
N ARG A 254 9.60 -6.14 1.27
CA ARG A 254 10.27 -4.85 0.98
C ARG A 254 10.34 -4.51 -0.51
N SER A 255 10.57 -5.50 -1.36
CA SER A 255 10.64 -5.30 -2.81
C SER A 255 9.34 -4.78 -3.43
N THR A 256 8.19 -4.97 -2.76
CA THR A 256 6.88 -4.50 -3.25
C THR A 256 6.70 -2.99 -3.16
N VAL A 257 7.50 -2.31 -2.34
CA VAL A 257 7.43 -0.86 -2.10
C VAL A 257 8.65 -0.12 -2.65
N GLU A 258 9.46 -0.81 -3.45
CA GLU A 258 10.67 -0.28 -4.08
C GLU A 258 10.47 -0.12 -5.59
N GLY A 259 10.64 1.10 -6.09
CA GLY A 259 10.34 1.43 -7.49
C GLY A 259 8.85 1.31 -7.82
N ASP A 260 8.54 1.22 -9.11
CA ASP A 260 7.17 1.34 -9.62
C ASP A 260 6.45 0.00 -9.71
N GLY A 261 5.14 0.04 -10.00
CA GLY A 261 4.33 -1.18 -10.15
C GLY A 261 4.10 -1.93 -8.86
N GLY A 262 3.92 -1.20 -7.75
CA GLY A 262 3.81 -1.81 -6.42
C GLY A 262 2.75 -2.91 -6.33
N TYR A 263 1.53 -2.67 -6.83
CA TYR A 263 0.46 -3.69 -6.80
C TYR A 263 0.72 -4.91 -7.68
N GLU A 264 1.41 -4.73 -8.82
CA GLU A 264 1.88 -5.86 -9.62
C GLU A 264 2.92 -6.69 -8.84
N LYS A 265 3.85 -6.03 -8.16
CA LYS A 265 4.86 -6.70 -7.32
C LYS A 265 4.25 -7.42 -6.12
N ILE A 266 3.21 -6.84 -5.50
CA ILE A 266 2.43 -7.52 -4.46
C ILE A 266 1.81 -8.79 -5.04
N ALA A 267 1.14 -8.72 -6.19
CA ALA A 267 0.55 -9.90 -6.83
C ALA A 267 1.60 -10.99 -7.11
N GLN A 268 2.74 -10.63 -7.68
CA GLN A 268 3.85 -11.56 -7.95
C GLN A 268 4.38 -12.22 -6.66
N MET A 269 4.46 -11.46 -5.56
CA MET A 269 4.84 -11.95 -4.25
C MET A 269 3.81 -12.98 -3.73
N LEU A 270 2.52 -12.66 -3.80
CA LEU A 270 1.44 -13.56 -3.36
C LEU A 270 1.39 -14.84 -4.21
N GLU A 271 1.51 -14.73 -5.53
CA GLU A 271 1.60 -15.89 -6.42
C GLU A 271 2.81 -16.78 -6.10
N ALA A 272 3.96 -16.18 -5.77
CA ALA A 272 5.14 -16.93 -5.39
C ALA A 272 4.95 -17.66 -4.06
N ALA A 273 4.32 -17.01 -3.08
CA ALA A 273 3.97 -17.61 -1.80
C ALA A 273 2.98 -18.77 -1.98
N ASP A 274 1.96 -18.59 -2.81
CA ASP A 274 0.96 -19.63 -3.12
C ASP A 274 1.59 -20.84 -3.81
N ARG A 275 2.47 -20.62 -4.80
CA ARG A 275 3.19 -21.72 -5.47
C ARG A 275 4.11 -22.49 -4.52
N GLN A 276 4.75 -21.81 -3.57
CA GLN A 276 5.71 -22.43 -2.67
C GLN A 276 5.05 -23.08 -1.45
N PHE A 277 3.95 -22.50 -0.97
CA PHE A 277 3.21 -22.92 0.21
C PHE A 277 1.69 -22.92 -0.06
N PRO A 278 1.20 -23.79 -0.97
CA PRO A 278 -0.22 -23.81 -1.33
C PRO A 278 -1.07 -24.19 -0.12
N GLY A 279 -2.15 -23.46 0.09
CA GLY A 279 -3.06 -23.68 1.23
C GLY A 279 -2.54 -23.14 2.57
N ALA A 280 -1.48 -22.33 2.57
CA ALA A 280 -0.98 -21.70 3.79
C ALA A 280 -1.97 -20.67 4.34
N VAL A 281 -1.85 -20.39 5.64
CA VAL A 281 -2.46 -19.20 6.25
C VAL A 281 -1.52 -18.02 6.00
N TRP A 282 -2.06 -16.93 5.47
CA TRP A 282 -1.30 -15.71 5.23
C TRP A 282 -1.64 -14.65 6.28
N SER A 283 -0.61 -14.05 6.86
CA SER A 283 -0.72 -13.00 7.87
C SER A 283 -0.02 -11.74 7.35
N PHE A 284 -0.77 -10.65 7.33
CA PHE A 284 -0.29 -9.31 7.00
C PHE A 284 -0.51 -8.42 8.22
N SER A 285 0.58 -8.03 8.88
CA SER A 285 0.57 -6.94 9.86
C SER A 285 1.25 -5.69 9.26
N ILE A 286 1.21 -5.63 7.94
CA ILE A 286 1.76 -4.57 7.10
C ILE A 286 0.68 -4.05 6.17
N GLY A 287 0.81 -2.79 5.75
CA GLY A 287 -0.14 -2.16 4.85
C GLY A 287 0.52 -1.43 3.69
N TRP A 288 -0.24 -1.27 2.61
CA TRP A 288 0.12 -0.60 1.37
C TRP A 288 -0.84 0.55 1.08
N GLY A 289 -0.52 1.71 1.66
CA GLY A 289 -1.20 2.97 1.39
C GLY A 289 -2.69 2.94 1.73
N CYS A 290 -3.41 3.97 1.27
CA CYS A 290 -4.85 4.05 1.52
C CYS A 290 -5.69 3.81 0.26
N ASP A 291 -6.86 3.23 0.47
CA ASP A 291 -7.84 2.85 -0.56
C ASP A 291 -8.35 4.02 -1.42
N LYS A 292 -8.17 5.27 -0.96
CA LYS A 292 -8.53 6.49 -1.71
C LYS A 292 -7.43 7.03 -2.61
N LEU A 293 -6.21 6.50 -2.52
CA LEU A 293 -5.11 6.88 -3.43
C LEU A 293 -5.15 6.11 -4.76
N ILE A 294 -6.04 5.13 -4.88
CA ILE A 294 -6.05 4.13 -5.94
C ILE A 294 -7.46 3.96 -6.54
N THR A 295 -7.56 3.03 -7.49
CA THR A 295 -8.79 2.56 -8.13
C THR A 295 -8.93 1.04 -7.97
N ALA A 296 -10.08 0.48 -8.38
CA ALA A 296 -10.22 -0.97 -8.39
C ALA A 296 -9.31 -1.65 -9.42
N ALA A 297 -8.99 -0.96 -10.54
CA ALA A 297 -8.03 -1.44 -11.52
C ALA A 297 -6.61 -1.59 -10.96
N ASP A 298 -6.16 -0.68 -10.09
CA ASP A 298 -4.84 -0.78 -9.46
C ASP A 298 -4.70 -2.06 -8.61
N LEU A 299 -5.78 -2.47 -7.98
CA LEU A 299 -5.84 -3.67 -7.13
C LEU A 299 -6.14 -4.97 -7.88
N ALA A 300 -6.53 -4.91 -9.16
CA ALA A 300 -6.85 -6.10 -9.95
C ALA A 300 -5.75 -7.18 -9.94
N PRO A 301 -4.44 -6.86 -9.98
CA PRO A 301 -3.38 -7.86 -9.87
C PRO A 301 -3.43 -8.60 -8.53
N VAL A 302 -3.53 -7.87 -7.41
CA VAL A 302 -3.55 -8.44 -6.06
C VAL A 302 -4.77 -9.34 -5.87
N ARG A 303 -5.93 -8.89 -6.34
CA ARG A 303 -7.17 -9.66 -6.29
C ARG A 303 -7.06 -10.97 -7.09
N SER A 304 -6.50 -10.92 -8.31
CA SER A 304 -6.29 -12.13 -9.12
C SER A 304 -5.40 -13.16 -8.42
N ALA A 305 -4.28 -12.70 -7.83
CA ALA A 305 -3.38 -13.56 -7.07
C ALA A 305 -4.07 -14.18 -5.85
N MET A 306 -4.87 -13.40 -5.11
CA MET A 306 -5.61 -13.90 -3.95
C MET A 306 -6.73 -14.88 -4.33
N VAL A 307 -7.50 -14.61 -5.39
CA VAL A 307 -8.53 -15.56 -5.89
C VAL A 307 -7.89 -16.90 -6.25
N THR A 308 -6.73 -16.86 -6.91
CA THR A 308 -5.96 -18.06 -7.22
C THR A 308 -5.52 -18.79 -5.95
N ALA A 309 -4.96 -18.08 -4.97
CA ALA A 309 -4.53 -18.68 -3.72
C ALA A 309 -5.70 -19.31 -2.93
N HIS A 310 -6.86 -18.66 -2.89
CA HIS A 310 -8.07 -19.22 -2.28
C HIS A 310 -8.51 -20.52 -2.96
N SER A 311 -8.34 -20.63 -4.28
CA SER A 311 -8.64 -21.88 -5.00
C SER A 311 -7.74 -23.06 -4.59
N HIS A 312 -6.57 -22.77 -4.00
CA HIS A 312 -5.65 -23.75 -3.41
C HIS A 312 -5.84 -23.94 -1.90
N GLY A 313 -6.83 -23.27 -1.30
CA GLY A 313 -7.17 -23.41 0.12
C GLY A 313 -6.48 -22.40 1.05
N THR A 314 -5.76 -21.41 0.51
CA THR A 314 -5.14 -20.34 1.30
C THR A 314 -6.22 -19.51 1.99
N THR A 315 -5.96 -19.05 3.21
CA THR A 315 -6.77 -18.04 3.90
C THR A 315 -5.88 -16.87 4.29
N ALA A 316 -6.28 -15.65 3.96
CA ALA A 316 -5.48 -14.45 4.18
C ALA A 316 -6.12 -13.52 5.22
N PHE A 317 -5.31 -13.07 6.18
CA PHE A 317 -5.69 -12.16 7.25
C PHE A 317 -4.81 -10.91 7.20
N ASN A 318 -5.43 -9.73 7.17
CA ASN A 318 -4.72 -8.46 7.25
C ASN A 318 -5.21 -7.65 8.44
N ALA A 319 -4.30 -6.99 9.15
CA ALA A 319 -4.67 -6.05 10.19
C ALA A 319 -5.36 -4.83 9.57
N SER A 320 -6.41 -4.33 10.21
CA SER A 320 -7.19 -3.19 9.69
C SER A 320 -6.47 -1.83 9.77
N GLY A 321 -5.24 -1.83 10.29
CA GLY A 321 -4.47 -0.64 10.61
C GLY A 321 -4.73 -0.10 12.02
N ASP A 322 -3.76 0.67 12.52
CA ASP A 322 -3.76 1.26 13.87
C ASP A 322 -4.32 2.68 13.91
N LEU A 323 -4.78 3.22 12.76
CA LEU A 323 -5.13 4.62 12.63
C LEU A 323 -6.63 4.88 12.75
N ALA A 324 -7.40 3.90 13.24
CA ALA A 324 -8.85 4.01 13.45
C ALA A 324 -9.62 4.49 12.19
N GLY A 325 -9.24 3.96 11.01
CA GLY A 325 -9.83 4.34 9.72
C GLY A 325 -9.29 5.64 9.13
N LEU A 326 -8.08 6.06 9.55
CA LEU A 326 -7.40 7.26 9.05
C LEU A 326 -6.15 6.92 8.23
N GLU A 327 -6.17 5.81 7.48
CA GLU A 327 -5.01 5.36 6.71
C GLU A 327 -4.61 6.33 5.59
N CYS A 328 -5.49 7.26 5.22
CA CYS A 328 -5.17 8.30 4.24
C CYS A 328 -4.46 9.52 4.82
N LYS A 329 -4.33 9.63 6.15
CA LYS A 329 -3.70 10.79 6.80
C LYS A 329 -2.25 10.98 6.37
N GLY A 330 -1.52 9.88 6.20
CA GLY A 330 -0.10 9.87 5.87
C GLY A 330 0.79 10.54 6.93
N GLY A 331 2.06 10.13 7.02
CA GLY A 331 3.04 10.82 7.87
C GLY A 331 2.98 10.47 9.37
N GLU A 332 3.88 11.09 10.15
CA GLU A 332 3.94 10.97 11.62
C GLU A 332 3.44 12.26 12.32
N ASP A 333 2.81 13.17 11.57
CA ASP A 333 2.23 14.38 12.17
C ASP A 333 0.88 14.07 12.81
N TRP A 334 0.96 13.37 13.94
CA TRP A 334 -0.16 13.06 14.83
C TRP A 334 -0.72 14.30 15.53
N SER A 335 -0.07 15.46 15.40
CA SER A 335 -0.46 16.69 16.10
C SER A 335 -1.54 17.49 15.36
N SER A 336 -1.73 17.23 14.07
CA SER A 336 -2.75 17.86 13.24
C SER A 336 -4.09 17.09 13.34
N PRO A 337 -5.23 17.76 13.69
CA PRO A 337 -6.53 17.08 13.79
C PRO A 337 -6.92 16.43 12.45
N PRO A 338 -7.57 15.25 12.47
CA PRO A 338 -7.90 14.55 11.23
C PRO A 338 -8.97 15.29 10.42
N GLY A 339 -8.77 15.33 9.10
CA GLY A 339 -9.71 15.90 8.13
C GLY A 339 -10.49 14.84 7.34
N ALA A 340 -11.44 15.27 6.52
CA ALA A 340 -12.23 14.34 5.68
C ALA A 340 -11.36 13.56 4.67
N ASN A 341 -10.24 14.14 4.23
CA ASN A 341 -9.27 13.48 3.35
C ASN A 341 -8.33 12.52 4.11
N ASP A 342 -8.40 12.46 5.44
CA ASP A 342 -7.61 11.50 6.20
C ASP A 342 -8.35 10.15 6.33
N VAL A 343 -9.67 10.14 6.07
CA VAL A 343 -10.51 8.95 6.20
C VAL A 343 -10.29 7.97 5.05
N GLY A 344 -9.89 6.76 5.39
CA GLY A 344 -9.76 5.63 4.48
C GLY A 344 -9.15 4.40 5.15
N LEU A 345 -9.11 3.32 4.40
CA LEU A 345 -8.64 2.01 4.87
C LEU A 345 -7.32 1.64 4.19
N ASP A 346 -6.62 0.66 4.73
CA ASP A 346 -5.50 0.05 4.02
C ASP A 346 -5.99 -0.56 2.69
N SER A 347 -5.24 -0.31 1.61
CA SER A 347 -5.68 -0.68 0.27
C SER A 347 -5.81 -2.19 0.07
N VAL A 348 -4.99 -3.00 0.76
CA VAL A 348 -5.00 -4.46 0.63
C VAL A 348 -5.90 -5.09 1.68
N ALA A 349 -5.97 -4.55 2.89
CA ALA A 349 -6.91 -5.00 3.92
C ALA A 349 -8.36 -4.80 3.50
N SER A 350 -8.66 -3.75 2.73
CA SER A 350 -10.01 -3.44 2.24
C SER A 350 -10.48 -4.32 1.07
N LEU A 351 -9.68 -5.29 0.62
CA LEU A 351 -10.06 -6.22 -0.44
C LEU A 351 -11.14 -7.20 0.03
N PRO A 352 -12.15 -7.51 -0.81
CA PRO A 352 -13.20 -8.48 -0.45
C PRO A 352 -12.67 -9.91 -0.32
N GLU A 353 -11.51 -10.20 -0.90
CA GLU A 353 -10.82 -11.48 -0.74
C GLU A 353 -10.04 -11.57 0.59
N MET A 354 -9.93 -10.50 1.38
CA MET A 354 -9.15 -10.46 2.63
C MET A 354 -10.05 -10.63 3.85
N VAL A 355 -9.57 -11.35 4.88
CA VAL A 355 -10.14 -11.25 6.22
C VAL A 355 -9.50 -10.07 6.94
N ASP A 356 -10.21 -8.96 6.99
CA ASP A 356 -9.78 -7.76 7.71
C ASP A 356 -9.96 -7.92 9.23
N VAL A 357 -8.88 -7.78 10.00
CA VAL A 357 -8.82 -8.06 11.45
C VAL A 357 -8.62 -6.76 12.23
N GLY A 358 -9.69 -6.32 12.89
CA GLY A 358 -9.66 -5.13 13.76
C GLY A 358 -9.13 -5.38 15.17
N GLY A 359 -8.90 -4.28 15.90
CA GLY A 359 -8.43 -4.29 17.28
C GLY A 359 -9.54 -4.13 18.33
N THR A 360 -9.33 -4.68 19.53
CA THR A 360 -10.20 -4.45 20.70
C THR A 360 -9.38 -4.16 21.96
N THR A 361 -9.96 -3.43 22.91
CA THR A 361 -9.45 -3.38 24.28
C THR A 361 -10.12 -4.47 25.10
N LEU A 362 -9.32 -5.35 25.68
CA LEU A 362 -9.81 -6.49 26.46
C LEU A 362 -9.73 -6.19 27.94
N SER A 363 -10.81 -6.51 28.66
CA SER A 363 -10.83 -6.59 30.11
C SER A 363 -11.02 -8.04 30.49
N THR A 364 -10.01 -8.60 31.16
CA THR A 364 -10.01 -9.98 31.63
C THR A 364 -10.06 -10.00 33.16
N ASP A 365 -10.65 -11.05 33.71
CA ASP A 365 -10.68 -11.34 35.16
C ASP A 365 -9.43 -12.12 35.62
N ALA A 366 -8.44 -12.26 34.73
CA ALA A 366 -7.21 -13.01 34.91
C ALA A 366 -6.33 -12.51 36.06
#